data_AF-A0A4Q5WU63-F1
#
_entry.id   AF-A0A4Q5WU63-F1
#
_cell.length_a   1.000
_cell.length_b   1.000
_cell.length_c   1.000
_cell.angle_alpha   90.00
_cell.angle_beta   90.00
_cell.angle_gamma   90.00
#
_symmetry.space_group_name_H-M   'P 1'
#
loop_
_entity.id
_entity.type
_entity.pdbx_description
1 polymer ?
#
loop_
_entity_poly.entity_id
_entity_poly.type
_entity_poly.pdbx_seq_one_letter_code
_entity_poly.pdbx_strand_id
1 'polypeptide(L)'
;MAYEIHITRSERLDNDGAGITLEEWVEVVAQVEGVRLADGDYLVTLPETGQVFRFHNTGGDTEVCLGGETWRRVFRWSDGRASFVGPQDFDDAASHLRCVARTLAGALQAHVVGDKGETYR
;
A
#
# COMPACT_ATOMS: atom_id res chain seq x y z
N MET A 1 0.57 16.83 -7.39
CA MET A 1 0.41 15.37 -7.50
C MET A 1 1.34 14.77 -6.47
N ALA A 2 0.81 13.94 -5.57
CA ALA A 2 1.66 13.17 -4.67
C ALA A 2 2.30 12.04 -5.50
N TYR A 3 3.56 11.72 -5.24
CA TYR A 3 4.26 10.63 -5.90
C TYR A 3 3.80 9.31 -5.26
N GLU A 4 3.26 8.40 -6.08
CA GLU A 4 2.77 7.10 -5.64
C GLU A 4 3.78 5.98 -5.94
N ILE A 5 3.69 4.95 -5.10
CA ILE A 5 4.50 3.75 -5.15
C ILE A 5 3.54 2.57 -5.09
N HIS A 6 3.87 1.54 -5.86
CA HIS A 6 2.99 0.41 -6.11
C HIS A 6 3.70 -0.92 -5.80
N ILE A 7 2.95 -1.86 -5.25
CA ILE A 7 3.33 -3.27 -5.14
C ILE A 7 2.58 -4.03 -6.21
N THR A 8 3.31 -4.59 -7.18
CA THR A 8 2.74 -5.21 -8.39
C THR A 8 3.54 -6.45 -8.78
N ARG A 9 2.88 -7.43 -9.43
CA ARG A 9 3.56 -8.64 -9.95
C ARG A 9 4.46 -8.38 -11.15
N SER A 10 4.31 -7.22 -11.80
CA SER A 10 5.08 -6.81 -12.99
C SER A 10 6.01 -5.66 -12.62
N GLU A 11 7.21 -5.62 -13.19
CA GLU A 11 8.09 -4.44 -13.06
C GLU A 11 7.55 -3.20 -13.81
N ARG A 12 6.49 -3.36 -14.60
CA ARG A 12 5.86 -2.31 -15.40
C ARG A 12 4.40 -2.11 -15.00
N LEU A 13 4.03 -0.86 -14.71
CA LEU A 13 2.68 -0.45 -14.29
C LEU A 13 1.63 -0.57 -15.42
N ASP A 14 2.06 -0.52 -16.68
CA ASP A 14 1.21 -0.60 -17.89
C ASP A 14 0.95 -2.05 -18.35
N ASN A 15 1.44 -3.04 -17.62
CA ASN A 15 1.29 -4.45 -17.98
C ASN A 15 0.12 -5.09 -17.23
N ASP A 16 -0.93 -5.47 -17.97
CA ASP A 16 -2.08 -6.29 -17.54
C ASP A 16 -1.68 -7.76 -17.25
N GLY A 17 -0.53 -7.97 -16.61
CA GLY A 17 -0.13 -9.29 -16.12
C GLY A 17 -1.12 -9.82 -15.07
N ALA A 18 -0.93 -11.07 -14.64
CA ALA A 18 -1.70 -11.61 -13.53
C ALA A 18 -1.47 -10.76 -12.27
N GLY A 19 -2.45 -9.92 -11.93
CA GLY A 19 -2.43 -9.09 -10.74
C GLY A 19 -2.33 -9.93 -9.47
N ILE A 20 -1.92 -9.31 -8.37
CA ILE A 20 -1.97 -9.94 -7.06
C ILE A 20 -3.45 -10.14 -6.74
N THR A 21 -3.87 -11.33 -6.35
CA THR A 21 -5.27 -11.52 -5.95
C THR A 21 -5.52 -10.92 -4.58
N LEU A 22 -6.77 -10.54 -4.29
CA LEU A 22 -7.11 -10.02 -2.96
C LEU A 22 -6.83 -11.07 -1.86
N GLU A 23 -7.07 -12.35 -2.14
CA GLU A 23 -6.82 -13.44 -1.21
C GLU A 23 -5.33 -13.56 -0.86
N GLU A 24 -4.45 -13.54 -1.88
CA GLU A 24 -2.99 -13.55 -1.67
C GLU A 24 -2.52 -12.34 -0.87
N TRP A 25 -3.05 -11.16 -1.18
CA TRP A 25 -2.73 -9.93 -0.47
C TRP A 25 -3.12 -10.03 1.01
N VAL A 26 -4.35 -10.47 1.31
CA VAL A 26 -4.86 -10.67 2.66
C VAL A 26 -4.00 -11.68 3.43
N GLU A 27 -3.65 -12.81 2.81
CA GLU A 27 -2.83 -13.85 3.42
C GLU A 27 -1.44 -13.31 3.80
N VAL A 28 -0.79 -12.59 2.90
CA VAL A 28 0.53 -12.01 3.17
C VAL A 28 0.47 -10.92 4.23
N VAL A 29 -0.53 -10.03 4.20
CA VAL A 29 -0.70 -9.00 5.23
C VAL A 29 -0.88 -9.62 6.61
N ALA A 30 -1.55 -10.77 6.73
CA ALA A 30 -1.70 -11.48 8.00
C ALA A 30 -0.38 -12.09 8.53
N GLN A 31 0.61 -12.31 7.67
CA GLN A 31 1.89 -12.94 8.02
C GLN A 31 3.03 -11.94 8.31
N VAL A 32 2.89 -10.69 7.87
CA VAL A 32 3.93 -9.66 8.04
C VAL A 32 3.71 -8.88 9.34
N GLU A 33 4.74 -8.80 10.17
CA GLU A 33 4.69 -8.02 11.41
C GLU A 33 4.66 -6.51 11.12
N GLY A 34 3.91 -5.75 11.92
CA GLY A 34 3.81 -4.29 11.77
C GLY A 34 2.85 -3.85 10.66
N VAL A 35 2.12 -4.79 10.03
CA VAL A 35 1.00 -4.49 9.13
C VAL A 35 -0.27 -5.21 9.56
N ARG A 36 -1.42 -4.69 9.16
CA ARG A 36 -2.72 -5.34 9.33
C ARG A 36 -3.72 -4.84 8.30
N LEU A 37 -4.73 -5.62 7.99
CA LEU A 37 -5.86 -5.12 7.21
C LEU A 37 -6.55 -3.99 7.99
N ALA A 38 -6.89 -2.93 7.28
CA ALA A 38 -7.69 -1.87 7.84
C ALA A 38 -9.11 -2.38 8.08
N ASP A 39 -9.69 -1.99 9.21
CA ASP A 39 -11.10 -2.25 9.50
C ASP A 39 -11.96 -1.04 9.13
N GLY A 40 -13.18 -1.29 8.66
CA GLY A 40 -14.17 -0.26 8.32
C GLY A 40 -13.84 0.63 7.12
N ASP A 41 -14.84 1.42 6.72
CA ASP A 41 -14.74 2.38 5.62
C ASP A 41 -13.84 3.57 5.98
N TYR A 42 -13.10 4.09 5.00
CA TYR A 42 -12.32 5.32 5.17
C TYR A 42 -13.23 6.53 4.95
N LEU A 43 -13.29 7.43 5.94
CA LEU A 43 -14.08 8.66 5.88
C LEU A 43 -13.15 9.87 5.76
N VAL A 44 -13.34 10.68 4.71
CA VAL A 44 -12.70 11.98 4.55
C VAL A 44 -13.75 13.06 4.69
N THR A 45 -13.62 13.91 5.71
CA THR A 45 -14.45 15.11 5.84
C THR A 45 -13.72 16.29 5.23
N LEU A 46 -14.30 16.92 4.22
CA LEU A 46 -13.79 18.19 3.69
C LEU A 46 -14.04 19.31 4.72
N PRO A 47 -13.00 19.98 5.23
CA PRO A 47 -13.15 20.97 6.30
C PRO A 47 -13.92 22.21 5.85
N GLU A 48 -13.92 22.54 4.56
CA GLU A 48 -14.56 23.74 4.02
C GLU A 48 -16.08 23.58 3.81
N THR A 49 -16.54 22.35 3.54
CA THR A 49 -17.96 22.07 3.20
C THR A 49 -18.65 21.15 4.20
N GLY A 50 -17.90 20.50 5.09
CA GLY A 50 -18.41 19.47 5.99
C GLY A 50 -18.83 18.18 5.27
N GLN A 51 -18.56 18.06 3.96
CA GLN A 51 -18.95 16.91 3.18
C GLN A 51 -18.08 15.71 3.56
N VAL A 52 -18.74 14.58 3.88
CA VAL A 52 -18.08 13.32 4.22
C VAL A 52 -18.05 12.43 2.98
N PHE A 53 -16.85 12.13 2.49
CA PHE A 53 -16.60 11.12 1.48
C PHE A 53 -16.31 9.80 2.16
N ARG A 54 -17.11 8.79 1.83
CA ARG A 54 -16.92 7.41 2.27
C ARG A 54 -16.27 6.63 1.15
N PHE A 55 -15.08 6.12 1.43
CA PHE A 55 -14.39 5.16 0.58
C PHE A 55 -14.60 3.79 1.20
N HIS A 56 -15.38 2.96 0.50
CA HIS A 56 -15.60 1.59 0.92
C HIS A 56 -14.28 0.85 0.98
N ASN A 57 -14.01 0.24 2.13
CA ASN A 57 -12.88 -0.67 2.23
C ASN A 57 -13.22 -1.92 1.42
N THR A 58 -12.48 -2.15 0.34
CA THR A 58 -12.66 -3.31 -0.54
C THR A 58 -12.16 -4.61 0.11
N GLY A 59 -11.71 -4.56 1.36
CA GLY A 59 -11.16 -5.67 2.12
C GLY A 59 -9.64 -5.79 2.01
N GLY A 60 -8.99 -4.98 1.17
CA GLY A 60 -7.54 -5.02 0.94
C GLY A 60 -6.77 -3.81 1.46
N ASP A 61 -7.43 -2.73 1.90
CA ASP A 61 -6.72 -1.60 2.49
C ASP A 61 -5.91 -2.05 3.71
N THR A 62 -4.68 -1.59 3.83
CA THR A 62 -3.74 -2.08 4.85
C THR A 62 -3.15 -0.93 5.64
N GLU A 63 -3.10 -1.14 6.96
CA GLU A 63 -2.49 -0.24 7.92
C GLU A 63 -1.08 -0.69 8.29
N VAL A 64 -0.20 0.27 8.50
CA VAL A 64 1.18 0.06 8.96
C VAL A 64 1.34 0.67 10.34
N CYS A 65 2.04 -0.02 11.23
CA CYS A 65 2.42 0.48 12.55
C CYS A 65 3.65 1.39 12.41
N LEU A 66 3.48 2.71 12.59
CA LEU A 66 4.58 3.69 12.46
C LEU A 66 5.32 3.95 13.78
N GLY A 67 5.20 3.04 14.74
CA GLY A 67 5.82 3.13 16.07
C GLY A 67 4.79 3.19 17.21
N GLY A 68 5.05 2.40 18.25
CA GLY A 68 4.15 2.27 19.41
C GLY A 68 2.82 1.63 19.03
N GLU A 69 1.71 2.33 19.33
CA GLU A 69 0.33 1.87 19.04
C GLU A 69 -0.30 2.62 17.85
N THR A 70 0.50 3.37 17.07
CA THR A 70 -0.02 4.19 15.98
C THR A 70 -0.11 3.40 14.68
N TRP A 71 -1.33 3.02 14.32
CA TRP A 71 -1.65 2.40 13.03
C TRP A 71 -2.14 3.46 12.05
N ARG A 72 -1.61 3.44 10.83
CA ARG A 72 -2.07 4.31 9.74
C ARG A 72 -2.39 3.50 8.52
N ARG A 73 -3.55 3.73 7.93
CA ARG A 73 -3.89 3.23 6.59
C ARG A 73 -2.94 3.84 5.57
N VAL A 74 -2.10 3.01 4.97
CA VAL A 74 -1.03 3.43 4.05
C VAL A 74 -1.25 2.82 2.68
N PHE A 75 -1.39 1.50 2.60
CA PHE A 75 -1.61 0.83 1.33
C PHE A 75 -3.09 0.82 1.00
N ARG A 76 -3.43 1.41 -0.15
CA ARG A 76 -4.74 1.29 -0.76
C ARG A 76 -4.71 0.12 -1.74
N TRP A 77 -5.69 -0.77 -1.62
CA TRP A 77 -5.85 -1.88 -2.55
C TRP A 77 -6.77 -1.48 -3.71
N SER A 78 -6.32 -1.74 -4.93
CA SER A 78 -7.12 -1.54 -6.13
C SER A 78 -6.62 -2.42 -7.27
N ASP A 79 -7.53 -3.11 -7.95
CA ASP A 79 -7.26 -3.75 -9.25
C ASP A 79 -5.99 -4.62 -9.28
N GLY A 80 -5.86 -5.50 -8.29
CA GLY A 80 -4.76 -6.45 -8.19
C GLY A 80 -3.39 -5.85 -7.84
N ARG A 81 -3.37 -4.63 -7.30
CA ARG A 81 -2.17 -3.97 -6.78
C ARG A 81 -2.45 -3.19 -5.51
N ALA A 82 -1.39 -2.98 -4.73
CA ALA A 82 -1.41 -2.05 -3.61
C ALA A 82 -0.65 -0.78 -3.97
N SER A 83 -1.22 0.39 -3.69
CA SER A 83 -0.61 1.70 -3.95
C SER A 83 -0.55 2.54 -2.67
N PHE A 84 0.47 3.38 -2.53
CA PHE A 84 0.59 4.31 -1.42
C PHE A 84 1.40 5.55 -1.81
N VAL A 85 1.20 6.64 -1.10
CA VAL A 85 2.02 7.85 -1.28
C VAL A 85 3.40 7.61 -0.70
N GLY A 86 4.43 7.71 -1.54
CA GLY A 86 5.82 7.60 -1.11
C GLY A 86 6.19 8.76 -0.17
N PRO A 87 6.62 8.50 1.07
CA PRO A 87 7.13 9.55 1.93
C PRO A 87 8.46 10.09 1.38
N GLN A 88 8.88 11.29 1.82
CA GLN A 88 10.12 11.92 1.32
C GLN A 88 11.37 11.09 1.56
N ASP A 89 11.39 10.27 2.60
CA ASP A 89 12.50 9.40 2.96
C ASP A 89 12.47 8.06 2.22
N PHE A 90 11.53 7.79 1.31
CA PHE A 90 11.38 6.46 0.71
C PHE A 90 12.62 5.98 -0.07
N ASP A 91 13.41 6.89 -0.63
CA ASP A 91 14.68 6.54 -1.29
C ASP A 91 15.75 6.04 -0.30
N ASP A 92 15.61 6.35 0.99
CA ASP A 92 16.46 5.83 2.06
C ASP A 92 16.15 4.35 2.32
N ALA A 93 17.19 3.51 2.30
CA ALA A 93 17.07 2.10 2.63
C ALA A 93 16.63 1.85 4.09
N ALA A 94 16.83 2.82 4.97
CA ALA A 94 16.37 2.77 6.36
C ALA A 94 14.91 3.22 6.53
N SER A 95 14.24 3.69 5.48
CA SER A 95 12.83 4.10 5.57
C SER A 95 11.96 2.92 5.98
N HIS A 96 11.20 3.12 7.06
CA HIS A 96 10.33 2.07 7.60
C HIS A 96 9.30 1.60 6.57
N LEU A 97 8.68 2.53 5.83
CA LEU A 97 7.71 2.18 4.80
C LEU A 97 8.35 1.44 3.62
N ARG A 98 9.59 1.77 3.24
CA ARG A 98 10.30 1.00 2.21
C ARG A 98 10.58 -0.42 2.68
N CYS A 99 11.03 -0.60 3.90
CA CYS A 99 11.26 -1.93 4.48
C CYS A 99 9.97 -2.77 4.48
N VAL A 100 8.86 -2.20 4.96
CA VAL A 100 7.55 -2.87 4.97
C VAL A 100 7.09 -3.23 3.56
N ALA A 101 7.16 -2.28 2.61
CA ALA A 101 6.77 -2.52 1.22
C ALA A 101 7.61 -3.63 0.57
N ARG A 102 8.92 -3.67 0.84
CA ARG A 102 9.81 -4.74 0.36
C ARG A 102 9.49 -6.10 0.98
N THR A 103 9.17 -6.15 2.26
CA THR A 103 8.77 -7.39 2.93
C THR A 103 7.48 -7.96 2.33
N LEU A 104 6.46 -7.11 2.14
CA LEU A 104 5.21 -7.48 1.49
C LEU A 104 5.43 -7.96 0.05
N ALA A 105 6.20 -7.20 -0.73
CA ALA A 105 6.53 -7.57 -2.10
C ALA A 105 7.31 -8.89 -2.17
N GLY A 106 8.28 -9.10 -1.28
CA GLY A 106 9.06 -10.33 -1.21
C GLY A 106 8.21 -11.57 -0.92
N ALA A 107 7.26 -11.46 0.02
CA ALA A 107 6.33 -12.54 0.34
C ALA A 107 5.39 -12.89 -0.83
N LEU A 108 5.02 -11.90 -1.65
CA LEU A 108 4.17 -12.06 -2.84
C LEU A 108 4.94 -12.43 -4.11
N GLN A 109 6.27 -12.51 -4.05
CA GLN A 109 7.14 -12.56 -5.24
C GLN A 109 6.81 -11.43 -6.24
N ALA A 110 6.52 -10.25 -5.70
CA ALA A 110 6.14 -9.04 -6.40
C ALA A 110 7.27 -8.00 -6.38
N HIS A 111 7.02 -6.86 -7.02
CA HIS A 111 7.95 -5.74 -7.18
C HIS A 111 7.39 -4.47 -6.55
N VAL A 112 8.27 -3.64 -6.00
CA VAL A 112 7.96 -2.28 -5.56
C VAL A 112 8.37 -1.31 -6.68
N VAL A 113 7.40 -0.62 -7.26
CA VAL A 113 7.58 0.21 -8.47
C VAL A 113 7.02 1.62 -8.23
N GLY A 114 7.76 2.65 -8.60
CA GLY A 114 7.32 4.05 -8.54
C GLY A 114 6.52 4.49 -9.77
N ASP A 115 5.84 5.64 -9.67
CA ASP A 115 5.06 6.24 -10.77
C ASP A 115 5.82 6.39 -12.10
N LYS A 116 7.14 6.54 -12.07
CA LYS A 116 7.98 6.71 -13.27
C LYS A 116 8.57 5.38 -13.76
N GLY A 117 8.17 4.25 -13.16
CA GLY A 117 8.66 2.92 -13.47
C GLY A 117 9.99 2.57 -12.81
N GLU A 118 10.45 3.35 -11.84
CA GLU A 118 11.61 3.01 -11.03
C GLU A 118 11.32 1.81 -10.11
N THR A 119 12.24 0.86 -10.03
CA THR A 119 12.08 -0.32 -9.17
C THR A 119 12.92 -0.18 -7.90
N TYR A 120 12.27 -0.34 -6.75
CA TYR A 120 12.90 -0.30 -5.44
C TYR A 120 13.23 -1.72 -4.98
N ARG A 121 14.49 -2.12 -5.19
CA ARG A 121 14.99 -3.42 -4.77
C ARG A 121 15.39 -3.47 -3.30
#